data_AF-A0A5M5BXD0-F1
#
_entry.id   AF-A0A5M5BXD0-F1
#
_cell.length_a   1.000
_cell.length_b   1.000
_cell.length_c   1.000
_cell.angle_alpha   90.00
_cell.angle_beta   90.00
_cell.angle_gamma   90.00
#
_symmetry.space_group_name_H-M   'P 1'
#
loop_
_entity.id
_entity.type
_entity.pdbx_description
1 polymer ?
#
loop_
_entity_poly.entity_id
_entity_poly.type
_entity_poly.pdbx_seq_one_letter_code
_entity_poly.pdbx_strand_id
1 'polypeptide(L)'
;MNLPVTQKHFLSFSRKLFLSVISLFLVFAICFIAYQYQREREYKIELLNTKLQDYNSRLYEQLENQPLDSEIIDGYINNHILEDLRVTLIDAQGNVVYDSYPSHNNQMENHLNRPEVQKAIKHGNGYDVRRTSETTGVPYFYSATHYKDY
;
A
#
# COMPACT_ATOMS: atom_id res chain seq x y z
N MET A 1 -6.41 56.15 -51.30
CA MET A 1 -5.62 56.40 -50.08
C MET A 1 -5.66 55.13 -49.25
N ASN A 2 -4.55 54.37 -49.22
CA ASN A 2 -4.48 53.13 -48.43
C ASN A 2 -3.77 53.44 -47.11
N LEU A 3 -4.48 53.29 -45.99
CA LEU A 3 -3.92 53.42 -44.64
C LEU A 3 -3.08 52.17 -44.33
N PRO A 4 -1.91 52.30 -43.68
CA PRO A 4 -1.09 51.16 -43.32
C PRO A 4 -1.75 50.40 -42.16
N VAL A 5 -2.15 49.15 -42.41
CA VAL A 5 -2.54 48.22 -41.36
C VAL A 5 -1.27 47.80 -40.62
N THR A 6 -1.05 48.38 -39.44
CA THR A 6 0.03 47.97 -38.55
C THR A 6 -0.33 46.65 -37.89
N GLN A 7 0.10 45.53 -38.47
CA GLN A 7 0.08 44.24 -37.78
C GLN A 7 1.06 44.31 -36.60
N LYS A 8 0.55 44.59 -35.39
CA LYS A 8 1.30 44.47 -34.15
C LYS A 8 1.62 42.99 -33.90
N HIS A 9 2.80 42.56 -34.33
CA HIS A 9 3.37 41.29 -33.88
C HIS A 9 3.66 41.39 -32.37
N PHE A 10 2.79 40.80 -31.56
CA PHE A 10 2.80 40.95 -30.09
C PHE A 10 4.08 40.42 -29.41
N LEU A 11 4.82 39.52 -30.08
CA LEU A 11 6.08 38.94 -29.62
C LEU A 11 7.06 38.80 -30.80
N SER A 12 8.33 39.15 -30.58
CA SER A 12 9.41 38.94 -31.57
C SER A 12 9.64 37.44 -31.81
N PHE A 13 10.21 37.10 -32.97
CA PHE A 13 10.51 35.70 -33.34
C PHE A 13 11.29 34.97 -32.24
N SER A 14 12.34 35.60 -31.70
CA SER A 14 13.15 35.05 -30.61
C SER A 14 12.35 34.76 -29.36
N ARG A 15 11.35 35.60 -29.01
CA ARG A 15 10.46 35.35 -27.86
C ARG A 15 9.52 34.18 -28.10
N LYS A 16 8.98 34.04 -29.31
CA LYS A 16 8.14 32.88 -29.68
C LYS A 16 8.94 31.57 -29.61
N LEU A 17 10.15 31.58 -30.16
CA LEU A 17 11.07 30.44 -30.09
C LEU A 17 11.39 30.10 -28.62
N PHE A 18 11.77 31.09 -27.82
CA PHE A 18 12.06 30.90 -26.41
C PHE A 18 10.88 30.32 -25.62
N LEU A 19 9.66 30.85 -25.80
CA LEU A 19 8.46 30.33 -25.15
C LEU A 19 8.12 28.90 -25.59
N SER A 20 8.31 28.57 -26.88
CA SER A 20 8.07 27.20 -27.36
C SER A 20 9.04 26.20 -26.73
N VAL A 21 10.31 26.58 -26.59
CA VAL A 21 11.34 25.75 -25.96
C VAL A 21 11.03 25.58 -24.47
N ILE A 22 10.72 26.66 -23.75
CA ILE A 22 10.32 26.59 -22.34
C ILE A 22 9.09 25.71 -22.17
N SER A 23 8.07 25.89 -23.01
CA SER A 23 6.85 25.09 -22.93
C SER A 23 7.14 23.60 -23.11
N LEU A 24 8.01 23.25 -24.06
CA LEU A 24 8.45 21.87 -24.27
C LEU A 24 9.17 21.32 -23.02
N PHE A 25 10.08 22.11 -22.45
CA PHE A 25 10.78 21.73 -21.21
C PHE A 25 9.83 21.56 -20.03
N LEU A 26 8.82 22.42 -19.87
CA LEU A 26 7.83 22.33 -18.80
C LEU A 26 6.97 21.07 -18.94
N VAL A 27 6.50 20.76 -20.14
CA VAL A 27 5.76 19.52 -20.41
C VAL A 27 6.61 18.30 -20.06
N PHE A 28 7.87 18.28 -20.51
CA PHE A 28 8.80 17.21 -20.18
C PHE A 28 9.02 17.08 -18.66
N ALA A 29 9.24 18.20 -17.96
CA ALA A 29 9.44 18.21 -16.51
C ALA A 29 8.22 17.69 -15.76
N ILE A 30 7.00 18.08 -16.16
CA ILE A 30 5.75 17.58 -15.56
C ILE A 30 5.61 16.08 -15.77
N CYS A 31 5.82 15.58 -16.99
CA CYS A 31 5.79 14.15 -17.29
C CYS A 31 6.84 13.38 -16.46
N PHE A 32 8.06 13.92 -16.35
CA PHE A 32 9.12 13.31 -15.56
C PHE A 32 8.78 13.26 -14.07
N ILE A 33 8.27 14.35 -13.49
CA ILE A 33 7.83 14.39 -12.09
C ILE A 33 6.71 13.40 -11.83
N ALA A 34 5.70 13.35 -12.72
CA ALA A 34 4.59 12.40 -12.59
C ALA A 34 5.09 10.95 -12.64
N TYR A 35 6.00 10.63 -13.57
CA TYR A 35 6.62 9.31 -13.66
C TYR A 35 7.41 8.97 -12.39
N GLN A 36 8.24 9.89 -11.89
CA GLN A 36 9.02 9.67 -10.67
C GLN A 36 8.13 9.45 -9.45
N TYR A 37 7.06 10.23 -9.33
CA TYR A 37 6.08 10.06 -8.26
C TYR A 37 5.40 8.69 -8.32
N GLN A 38 5.01 8.23 -9.52
CA GLN A 38 4.44 6.90 -9.70
C GLN A 38 5.42 5.81 -9.30
N ARG A 39 6.68 5.89 -9.76
CA ARG A 39 7.73 4.91 -9.45
C ARG A 39 8.05 4.86 -7.96
N GLU A 40 8.15 6.03 -7.31
CA GLU A 40 8.38 6.09 -5.87
C GLU A 40 7.21 5.48 -5.08
N ARG A 41 5.97 5.72 -5.52
CA ARG A 41 4.78 5.12 -4.91
C ARG A 41 4.80 3.60 -5.01
N GLU A 42 5.07 3.05 -6.20
CA GLU A 42 5.19 1.61 -6.43
C GLU A 42 6.29 0.99 -5.55
N TYR A 43 7.46 1.62 -5.51
CA TYR A 43 8.58 1.17 -4.67
C TYR A 43 8.22 1.14 -3.18
N LYS A 44 7.54 2.17 -2.67
CA LYS A 44 7.12 2.21 -1.25
C LYS A 44 6.10 1.13 -0.92
N ILE A 45 5.16 0.84 -1.83
CA ILE A 45 4.18 -0.25 -1.69
C ILE A 45 4.90 -1.60 -1.62
N GLU A 46 5.82 -1.84 -2.55
CA GLU A 46 6.58 -3.10 -2.61
C GLU A 46 7.50 -3.28 -1.40
N LEU A 47 8.16 -2.21 -0.96
CA LEU A 47 9.00 -2.23 0.23
C LEU A 47 8.18 -2.56 1.48
N LEU A 48 7.02 -1.93 1.66
CA LEU A 48 6.14 -2.20 2.80
C LEU A 48 5.57 -3.61 2.76
N ASN A 49 5.11 -4.06 1.59
CA ASN A 49 4.66 -5.43 1.40
C ASN A 49 5.74 -6.44 1.77
N THR A 50 6.97 -6.26 1.25
CA THR A 50 8.10 -7.14 1.53
C THR A 50 8.40 -7.22 3.03
N LYS A 51 8.39 -6.08 3.74
CA LYS A 51 8.58 -6.05 5.20
C LYS A 51 7.51 -6.83 5.94
N LEU A 52 6.25 -6.68 5.56
CA LEU A 52 5.13 -7.39 6.19
C LEU A 52 5.12 -8.88 5.85
N GLN A 53 5.55 -9.27 4.65
CA GLN A 53 5.69 -10.67 4.27
C GLN A 53 6.84 -11.36 5.02
N ASP A 54 7.98 -10.67 5.21
CA ASP A 54 9.07 -11.15 6.08
C ASP A 54 8.59 -11.31 7.53
N TYR A 55 7.81 -10.34 8.03
CA TYR A 55 7.19 -10.44 9.36
C TYR A 55 6.26 -11.65 9.47
N ASN A 56 5.36 -11.85 8.49
CA ASN A 56 4.47 -13.02 8.46
C ASN A 56 5.27 -14.33 8.47
N SER A 57 6.39 -14.38 7.73
CA SER A 57 7.22 -15.59 7.64
C SER A 57 7.89 -15.91 8.96
N ARG A 58 8.49 -14.90 9.61
CA ARG A 58 9.13 -15.05 10.92
C ARG A 58 8.15 -15.39 12.04
N LEU A 59 6.96 -14.79 12.02
CA LEU A 59 5.90 -15.13 12.97
C LEU A 59 5.45 -16.58 12.77
N TYR A 60 5.27 -17.01 11.53
CA TYR A 60 4.91 -18.40 11.21
C TYR A 60 5.98 -19.40 11.69
N GLU A 61 7.27 -19.13 11.43
CA GLU A 61 8.38 -19.96 11.92
C GLU A 61 8.41 -20.09 13.44
N GLN A 62 8.06 -19.01 14.16
CA GLN A 62 7.95 -19.02 15.62
C GLN A 62 6.79 -19.90 16.11
N LEU A 63 5.70 -19.98 15.34
CA LEU A 63 4.51 -20.77 15.66
C LEU A 63 4.61 -22.24 15.25
N GLU A 64 5.42 -22.59 14.24
CA GLU A 64 5.50 -23.96 13.67
C GLU A 64 5.86 -25.04 14.71
N ASN A 65 6.52 -24.67 15.82
CA ASN A 65 6.95 -25.62 16.86
C ASN A 65 6.25 -25.42 18.21
N GLN A 66 5.20 -24.61 18.27
CA GLN A 66 4.53 -24.26 19.52
C GLN A 66 3.00 -24.32 19.35
N PRO A 67 2.23 -24.68 20.40
CA PRO A 67 0.78 -24.52 20.34
C PRO A 67 0.43 -23.05 20.15
N LEU A 68 -0.70 -22.79 19.48
CA LEU A 68 -1.18 -21.42 19.29
C LEU A 68 -1.47 -20.79 20.65
N ASP A 69 -0.63 -19.84 21.04
CA ASP A 69 -0.68 -19.15 22.34
C ASP A 69 -0.60 -17.65 22.12
N SER A 70 -1.67 -16.96 22.55
CA SER A 70 -1.77 -15.50 22.44
C SER A 70 -0.61 -14.79 23.15
N GLU A 71 -0.08 -15.32 24.26
CA GLU A 71 1.05 -14.68 24.96
C GLU A 71 2.33 -14.69 24.13
N ILE A 72 2.56 -15.76 23.37
CA ILE A 72 3.72 -15.88 22.47
C ILE A 72 3.59 -14.93 21.29
N ILE A 73 2.38 -14.83 20.72
CA ILE A 73 2.10 -13.92 19.61
C ILE A 73 2.19 -12.46 20.08
N ASP A 74 1.54 -12.11 21.18
CA ASP A 74 1.59 -10.78 21.79
C ASP A 74 3.04 -10.40 22.16
N GLY A 75 3.80 -11.34 22.73
CA GLY A 75 5.22 -11.16 23.04
C GLY A 75 6.05 -10.90 21.78
N TYR A 76 5.79 -11.61 20.69
CA TYR A 76 6.47 -11.37 19.41
C TYR A 76 6.13 -9.99 18.84
N ILE A 77 4.86 -9.60 18.87
CA ILE A 77 4.38 -8.29 18.38
C ILE A 77 4.99 -7.16 19.21
N ASN A 78 4.91 -7.23 20.54
CA ASN A 78 5.36 -6.18 21.45
C ASN A 78 6.88 -5.99 21.46
N ASN A 79 7.65 -7.03 21.13
CA ASN A 79 9.11 -6.95 21.05
C ASN A 79 9.63 -6.51 19.67
N HIS A 80 8.74 -6.29 18.70
CA HIS A 80 9.13 -5.89 17.35
C HIS A 80 9.14 -4.37 17.17
N ILE A 81 10.04 -3.91 16.28
CA ILE A 81 10.29 -2.48 16.01
C ILE A 81 9.14 -1.83 15.20
N LEU A 82 8.26 -2.64 14.59
CA LEU A 82 7.12 -2.14 13.82
C LEU A 82 6.01 -1.68 14.77
N GLU A 83 6.03 -0.39 15.10
CA GLU A 83 4.93 0.27 15.82
C GLU A 83 3.63 0.20 15.00
N ASP A 84 2.49 0.19 15.70
CA ASP A 84 1.13 0.17 15.14
C ASP A 84 0.77 -1.03 14.23
N LEU A 85 1.46 -2.17 14.40
CA LEU A 85 1.11 -3.40 13.69
C LEU A 85 -0.08 -4.12 14.33
N ARG A 86 -1.14 -4.32 13.55
CA ARG A 86 -2.24 -5.24 13.88
C ARG A 86 -2.00 -6.57 13.19
N VAL A 87 -2.00 -7.65 13.95
CA VAL A 87 -1.85 -9.01 13.45
C VAL A 87 -3.16 -9.74 13.68
N THR A 88 -3.64 -10.41 12.63
CA THR A 88 -4.85 -11.23 12.67
C THR A 88 -4.50 -12.59 12.09
N LEU A 89 -4.74 -13.66 12.84
CA LEU A 89 -4.69 -15.02 12.33
C LEU A 89 -6.11 -15.46 11.97
N ILE A 90 -6.24 -16.06 10.79
CA ILE A 90 -7.50 -16.58 10.29
C ILE A 90 -7.36 -18.06 9.99
N ASP A 91 -8.46 -18.81 10.08
CA ASP A 91 -8.51 -20.18 9.57
C ASP A 91 -8.76 -20.21 8.05
N ALA A 92 -8.68 -21.39 7.44
CA ALA A 92 -8.91 -21.60 6.01
C ALA A 92 -10.34 -21.25 5.55
N GLN A 93 -11.30 -21.06 6.47
CA GLN A 93 -12.66 -20.61 6.18
C GLN A 93 -12.79 -19.08 6.35
N GLY A 94 -11.73 -18.39 6.75
CA GLY A 94 -11.66 -16.95 6.98
C GLY A 94 -12.17 -16.51 8.35
N ASN A 95 -12.42 -17.43 9.29
CA ASN A 95 -12.79 -17.04 10.65
C ASN A 95 -11.56 -16.55 11.39
N VAL A 96 -11.71 -15.49 12.17
CA VAL A 96 -10.61 -14.95 12.97
C VAL A 96 -10.37 -15.81 14.21
N VAL A 97 -9.19 -16.41 14.31
CA VAL A 97 -8.77 -17.24 15.46
C VAL A 97 -7.92 -16.48 16.47
N TYR A 98 -7.27 -15.39 16.04
CA TYR A 98 -6.54 -14.46 16.89
C TYR A 98 -6.53 -13.06 16.25
N ASP A 99 -6.60 -12.02 17.07
CA ASP A 99 -6.41 -10.62 16.65
C ASP A 99 -5.71 -9.84 17.75
N SER A 100 -4.63 -9.13 17.40
CA SER A 100 -3.84 -8.36 18.36
C SER A 100 -4.51 -7.03 18.77
N TYR A 101 -5.57 -6.63 18.07
CA TYR A 101 -6.32 -5.45 18.45
C TYR A 101 -7.31 -5.80 19.58
N PRO A 102 -7.26 -5.11 20.74
CA PRO A 102 -8.12 -5.42 21.88
C PRO A 102 -9.59 -5.34 21.47
N SER A 103 -10.27 -6.50 21.47
CA SER A 103 -11.62 -6.60 20.93
C SER A 103 -12.59 -5.72 21.73
N HIS A 104 -13.34 -4.87 21.03
CA HIS A 104 -14.60 -4.33 21.56
C HIS A 104 -15.69 -5.37 21.31
N ASN A 105 -15.94 -6.27 22.27
CA ASN A 105 -17.18 -7.02 22.54
C ASN A 105 -18.01 -7.68 21.42
N ASN A 106 -17.56 -7.80 20.17
CA ASN A 106 -18.39 -8.32 19.06
C ASN A 106 -17.69 -9.44 18.28
N GLN A 107 -18.50 -10.39 17.80
CA GLN A 107 -18.11 -11.38 16.78
C GLN A 107 -17.34 -10.69 15.65
N MET A 108 -16.09 -11.09 15.43
CA MET A 108 -15.32 -10.59 14.31
C MET A 108 -15.92 -11.11 13.00
N GLU A 109 -16.10 -10.21 12.03
CA GLU A 109 -16.59 -10.60 10.71
C GLU A 109 -15.63 -11.57 10.03
N ASN A 110 -16.16 -12.49 9.24
CA ASN A 110 -15.34 -13.42 8.47
C ASN A 110 -14.53 -12.66 7.40
N HIS A 111 -13.26 -13.01 7.28
CA HIS A 111 -12.25 -12.34 6.47
C HIS A 111 -12.01 -12.99 5.11
N LEU A 112 -12.73 -14.07 4.78
CA LEU A 112 -12.52 -14.83 3.54
C LEU A 112 -12.63 -13.95 2.30
N ASN A 113 -13.62 -13.05 2.24
CA ASN A 113 -13.90 -12.24 1.06
C ASN A 113 -12.99 -11.01 0.91
N ARG A 114 -12.01 -10.85 1.81
CA ARG A 114 -11.09 -9.72 1.78
C ARG A 114 -10.15 -9.84 0.57
N PRO A 115 -9.87 -8.75 -0.17
CA PRO A 115 -9.10 -8.82 -1.41
C PRO A 115 -7.67 -9.33 -1.20
N GLU A 116 -7.01 -8.95 -0.11
CA GLU A 116 -5.70 -9.44 0.27
C GLU A 116 -5.71 -10.95 0.59
N VAL A 117 -6.76 -11.43 1.27
CA VAL A 117 -6.94 -12.85 1.63
C VAL A 117 -7.21 -13.69 0.39
N GLN A 118 -8.12 -13.25 -0.48
CA GLN A 118 -8.39 -13.93 -1.75
C GLN A 118 -7.15 -14.02 -2.65
N LYS A 119 -6.34 -12.96 -2.70
CA LYS A 119 -5.06 -12.97 -3.42
C LYS A 119 -4.08 -13.97 -2.79
N ALA A 120 -3.99 -14.00 -1.46
CA ALA A 120 -3.12 -14.93 -0.73
C ALA A 120 -3.52 -16.39 -0.94
N ILE A 121 -4.81 -16.72 -0.87
CA ILE A 121 -5.32 -18.07 -1.18
C ILE A 121 -4.94 -18.50 -2.61
N LYS A 122 -5.01 -17.58 -3.57
CA LYS A 122 -4.76 -17.89 -4.98
C LYS A 122 -3.27 -17.95 -5.36
N HIS A 123 -2.42 -17.11 -4.76
CA HIS A 123 -1.04 -16.93 -5.21
C HIS A 123 0.02 -17.16 -4.09
N GLY A 124 -0.40 -17.53 -2.88
CA GLY A 124 0.44 -17.68 -1.69
C GLY A 124 0.57 -16.41 -0.84
N ASN A 125 0.48 -15.22 -1.45
CA ASN A 125 0.41 -13.95 -0.73
C ASN A 125 -0.46 -12.91 -1.46
N GLY A 126 -0.81 -11.84 -0.74
CA GLY A 126 -1.63 -10.77 -1.28
C GLY A 126 -1.60 -9.53 -0.39
N TYR A 127 -1.87 -8.37 -0.99
CA TYR A 127 -1.96 -7.11 -0.24
C TYR A 127 -3.06 -6.19 -0.78
N ASP A 128 -3.45 -5.24 0.07
CA ASP A 128 -4.29 -4.09 -0.26
C ASP A 128 -3.69 -2.83 0.35
N VAL A 129 -3.50 -1.79 -0.48
CA VAL A 129 -2.70 -0.60 -0.16
C VAL A 129 -3.50 0.41 0.66
N ARG A 130 -4.84 0.37 0.60
CA ARG A 130 -5.65 1.37 1.26
C ARG A 130 -7.07 0.89 1.50
N ARG A 131 -7.22 0.11 2.56
CA ARG A 131 -8.53 -0.32 3.05
C ARG A 131 -8.79 0.28 4.42
N THR A 132 -10.01 0.78 4.61
CA THR A 132 -10.48 1.19 5.93
C THR A 132 -10.84 -0.04 6.75
N SER A 133 -10.19 -0.20 7.90
CA SER A 133 -10.51 -1.25 8.87
C SER A 133 -11.96 -1.15 9.32
N GLU A 134 -12.73 -2.24 9.22
CA GLU A 134 -14.11 -2.27 9.73
C GLU A 134 -14.16 -2.09 11.25
N THR A 135 -13.11 -2.53 11.96
CA THR A 135 -13.04 -2.47 13.43
C THR A 135 -12.63 -1.09 13.94
N THR A 136 -11.71 -0.40 13.25
CA THR A 136 -11.08 0.82 13.78
C THR A 136 -11.39 2.08 12.96
N GLY A 137 -11.92 1.94 11.75
CA GLY A 137 -12.22 3.08 10.87
C GLY A 137 -10.99 3.78 10.28
N VAL A 138 -9.78 3.27 10.53
CA VAL A 138 -8.51 3.84 10.05
C VAL A 138 -8.07 3.10 8.78
N PRO A 139 -7.51 3.80 7.77
CA PRO A 139 -6.93 3.15 6.60
C PRO A 139 -5.61 2.45 6.93
N TYR A 140 -5.51 1.16 6.59
CA TYR A 140 -4.27 0.39 6.70
C TYR A 140 -3.79 -0.11 5.34
N PHE A 141 -2.49 -0.42 5.32
CA PHE A 141 -1.91 -1.33 4.35
C PHE A 141 -2.05 -2.75 4.89
N TYR A 142 -2.80 -3.60 4.20
CA TYR A 142 -2.97 -5.00 4.59
C TYR A 142 -2.07 -5.89 3.76
N SER A 143 -1.41 -6.85 4.40
CA SER A 143 -0.59 -7.86 3.76
C SER A 143 -0.93 -9.22 4.36
N ALA A 144 -1.25 -10.18 3.51
CA ALA A 144 -1.67 -11.53 3.88
C ALA A 144 -0.77 -12.56 3.21
N THR A 145 -0.50 -13.65 3.93
CA THR A 145 0.26 -14.80 3.45
C THR A 145 -0.54 -16.04 3.84
N HIS A 146 -0.70 -16.97 2.90
CA HIS A 146 -1.39 -18.23 3.16
C HIS A 146 -0.37 -19.31 3.43
N TYR A 147 -0.45 -19.91 4.62
CA TYR A 147 0.34 -21.05 5.04
C TYR A 147 -0.52 -22.33 4.98
N LYS A 148 0.09 -23.51 5.00
CA LYS A 148 -0.68 -24.76 4.88
C LYS A 148 -1.63 -24.98 6.05
N ASP A 149 -1.24 -24.49 7.22
CA ASP A 149 -1.98 -24.66 8.47
C ASP A 149 -2.87 -23.45 8.80
N TYR A 150 -2.71 -22.32 8.09
CA TYR A 150 -3.38 -21.03 8.33
C TYR A 150 -3.60 -20.22 7.04
#